data_AF-A0A8X7TGJ8-F1
#
_entry.id   AF-A0A8X7TGJ8-F1
#
_cell.length_a   1.000
_cell.length_b   1.000
_cell.length_c   1.000
_cell.angle_alpha   90.00
_cell.angle_beta   90.00
_cell.angle_gamma   90.00
#
_symmetry.space_group_name_H-M   'P 1'
#
loop_
_entity.id
_entity.type
_entity.pdbx_description
1 polymer ?
#
loop_
_entity_poly.entity_id
_entity_poly.type
_entity_poly.pdbx_seq_one_letter_code
_entity_poly.pdbx_strand_id
1 'polypeptide(L)'
;MFCWFCVLCKLIPAIVVKEHRLTFCDRIKYIDGEGIMYGAKGKWSDDRICFKGWDRICRRNRLKEFDVVHCEMLHIRKKVHSIKITITRGR
;
A
#
# COMPACT_ATOMS: atom_id res chain seq x y z
N MET A 1 8.78 -16.89 6.90
CA MET A 1 7.39 -17.19 6.49
C MET A 1 6.79 -15.88 5.97
N PHE A 2 6.77 -15.71 4.64
CA PHE A 2 6.24 -14.51 4.00
C PHE A 2 4.75 -14.72 3.76
N CYS A 3 3.91 -13.98 4.48
CA CYS A 3 2.45 -13.96 4.29
C CYS A 3 2.14 -13.67 2.81
N TRP A 4 1.43 -14.59 2.15
CA TRP A 4 1.12 -14.52 0.71
C TRP A 4 0.25 -13.27 0.39
N PHE A 5 -0.57 -12.81 1.35
CA PHE A 5 -1.34 -11.56 1.24
C PHE A 5 -0.46 -10.30 1.33
N CYS A 6 0.63 -10.31 2.13
CA CYS A 6 1.58 -9.18 2.19
C CYS A 6 2.29 -8.93 0.84
N VAL A 7 2.36 -9.93 -0.04
CA VAL A 7 3.00 -9.80 -1.36
C VAL A 7 2.11 -9.05 -2.36
N LEU A 8 0.79 -9.20 -2.25
CA LEU A 8 -0.15 -8.48 -3.12
C LEU A 8 -0.25 -6.99 -2.76
N CYS A 9 -0.21 -6.61 -1.47
CA CYS A 9 -0.24 -5.20 -1.09
C CYS A 9 1.02 -4.41 -1.48
N LYS A 10 2.10 -5.08 -1.89
CA LYS A 10 3.30 -4.42 -2.46
C LYS A 10 3.01 -3.80 -3.83
N LEU A 11 1.99 -4.29 -4.54
CA LEU A 11 1.66 -3.92 -5.91
C LEU A 11 0.22 -3.42 -5.96
N ILE A 12 0.03 -2.17 -6.37
CA ILE A 12 -1.31 -1.67 -6.64
C ILE A 12 -1.78 -2.31 -7.95
N PRO A 13 -2.92 -3.03 -7.97
CA PRO A 13 -3.39 -3.68 -9.19
C PRO A 13 -3.57 -2.68 -10.33
N ALA A 14 -2.98 -2.96 -11.49
CA ALA A 14 -3.02 -2.05 -12.63
C ALA A 14 -4.45 -1.74 -13.11
N ILE A 15 -5.38 -2.68 -12.96
CA ILE A 15 -6.79 -2.50 -13.30
C ILE A 15 -7.42 -1.37 -12.47
N VAL A 16 -7.19 -1.36 -11.16
CA VAL A 16 -7.70 -0.32 -10.24
C VAL A 16 -7.14 1.05 -10.62
N VAL A 17 -5.86 1.12 -10.97
CA VAL A 17 -5.24 2.38 -11.42
C VAL A 17 -5.88 2.89 -12.71
N LYS A 18 -6.11 1.99 -13.69
CA LYS A 18 -6.67 2.34 -15.01
C LYS A 18 -8.14 2.74 -14.92
N GLU A 19 -8.97 1.95 -14.25
CA GLU A 19 -10.41 2.19 -14.13
C GLU A 19 -10.70 3.51 -13.41
N HIS A 20 -9.98 3.78 -12.31
CA HIS A 20 -10.17 5.01 -11.53
C HIS A 20 -9.33 6.19 -12.05
N ARG A 21 -8.54 5.99 -13.12
CA ARG A 21 -7.62 6.98 -13.71
C ARG A 21 -6.73 7.65 -12.65
N LEU A 22 -6.22 6.84 -11.72
CA LEU A 22 -5.40 7.32 -10.61
C LEU A 22 -3.98 7.63 -11.08
N THR A 23 -3.42 8.69 -10.51
CA THR A 23 -2.01 9.04 -10.64
C THR A 23 -1.36 9.07 -9.26
N PHE A 24 -0.05 8.91 -9.21
CA PHE A 24 0.67 8.71 -7.95
C PHE A 24 1.88 9.63 -7.88
N CYS A 25 2.02 10.32 -6.74
CA CYS A 25 3.21 11.10 -6.40
C CYS A 25 4.46 10.21 -6.29
N ASP A 26 5.65 10.83 -6.36
CA ASP A 26 6.92 10.14 -6.14
C ASP A 26 7.11 9.68 -4.68
N ARG A 27 6.33 10.26 -3.77
CA ARG A 27 6.30 9.90 -2.35
C ARG A 27 4.85 9.73 -1.90
N ILE A 28 4.59 8.67 -1.16
CA ILE A 28 3.27 8.36 -0.58
C ILE A 28 3.35 8.38 0.94
N LYS A 29 2.26 8.81 1.59
CA LYS A 29 2.06 8.69 3.04
C LYS A 29 1.29 7.41 3.35
N TYR A 30 1.87 6.52 4.13
CA TYR A 30 1.14 5.44 4.79
C TYR A 30 0.62 5.94 6.13
N ILE A 31 -0.65 5.69 6.42
CA ILE A 31 -1.30 6.06 7.67
C ILE A 31 -1.87 4.79 8.29
N ASP A 32 -1.29 4.32 9.38
CA ASP A 32 -1.76 3.16 10.14
C ASP A 32 -2.14 3.58 11.58
N GLY A 33 -2.56 2.62 12.40
CA GLY A 33 -2.92 2.89 13.81
C GLY A 33 -1.75 3.36 14.67
N GLU A 34 -0.52 3.18 14.21
CA GLU A 34 0.69 3.59 14.90
C GLU A 34 1.16 4.99 14.45
N GLY A 35 0.71 5.47 13.28
CA GLY A 35 0.97 6.83 12.79
C GLY A 35 1.36 6.90 11.31
N ILE A 36 2.21 7.86 10.96
CA ILE A 36 2.55 8.15 9.55
C ILE A 36 3.93 7.60 9.19
N MET A 37 4.01 6.91 8.05
CA MET A 37 5.26 6.55 7.39
C MET A 37 5.29 7.02 5.95
N TYR A 38 6.49 7.17 5.38
CA TYR A 38 6.65 7.62 3.99
C TYR A 38 7.26 6.52 3.13
N GLY A 39 6.64 6.27 1.98
CA GLY A 39 7.17 5.38 0.94
C GLY A 39 7.60 6.16 -0.29
N ALA A 40 8.73 5.81 -0.88
CA ALA A 40 9.16 6.33 -2.18
C ALA A 40 8.65 5.43 -3.30
N LYS A 41 8.16 6.01 -4.39
CA LYS A 41 7.69 5.28 -5.57
C LYS A 41 8.84 4.48 -6.18
N GLY A 42 8.63 3.18 -6.37
CA GLY A 42 9.52 2.34 -7.15
C GLY A 42 9.13 2.38 -8.62
N LYS A 43 10.13 2.37 -9.51
CA LYS A 43 9.92 2.24 -10.96
C LYS A 43 10.11 0.77 -11.33
N TRP A 44 9.07 0.14 -11.84
CA TRP A 44 9.14 -1.19 -12.47
C TRP A 44 9.08 -1.04 -13.99
N SER A 45 9.61 -2.03 -14.71
CA SER A 45 9.67 -2.04 -16.18
C SER A 45 8.32 -2.27 -16.87
N ASP A 46 7.29 -2.70 -16.13
CA ASP A 46 5.98 -3.12 -16.64
C ASP A 46 4.81 -2.27 -16.09
N ASP A 47 5.08 -0.99 -15.83
CA ASP A 47 4.11 0.01 -15.34
C ASP A 47 3.46 -0.29 -13.97
N ARG A 48 3.91 -1.33 -13.27
CA ARG A 48 3.46 -1.61 -11.91
C ARG A 48 3.88 -0.50 -10.97
N ILE A 49 2.92 -0.03 -10.17
CA ILE A 49 3.18 0.96 -9.13
C ILE A 49 3.44 0.24 -7.81
N CYS A 50 4.66 0.39 -7.31
CA CYS A 50 5.03 -0.01 -5.96
C CYS A 50 5.56 1.19 -5.17
N PHE A 51 5.52 1.07 -3.85
CA PHE A 51 6.14 2.04 -2.96
C PHE A 51 7.03 1.30 -1.97
N LYS A 52 8.26 1.81 -1.79
CA LYS A 52 9.20 1.32 -0.77
C LYS A 52 8.62 1.54 0.63
N GLY A 53 9.08 0.76 1.60
CA GLY A 53 8.69 0.90 3.01
C GLY A 53 7.48 0.05 3.44
N TRP A 54 6.86 -0.70 2.53
CA TRP A 54 5.78 -1.65 2.87
C TRP A 54 6.24 -2.73 3.86
N ASP A 55 7.49 -3.19 3.72
CA ASP A 55 8.11 -4.14 4.65
C ASP A 55 8.20 -3.60 6.08
N ARG A 56 8.36 -2.29 6.24
CA ARG A 56 8.36 -1.63 7.56
C ARG A 56 6.97 -1.56 8.13
N ILE A 57 5.94 -1.28 7.32
CA ILE A 57 4.54 -1.35 7.73
C ILE A 57 4.20 -2.75 8.24
N CYS A 58 4.58 -3.79 7.51
CA CYS A 58 4.32 -5.17 7.90
C CYS A 58 4.96 -5.52 9.25
N ARG A 59 6.24 -5.15 9.44
CA ARG A 59 6.98 -5.39 10.68
C ARG A 59 6.42 -4.59 11.85
N ARG A 60 6.15 -3.30 11.65
CA ARG A 60 5.60 -2.39 12.66
C ARG A 60 4.26 -2.88 13.19
N ASN A 61 3.39 -3.34 12.30
CA ASN A 61 2.06 -3.82 12.66
C ASN A 61 2.01 -5.32 13.00
N ARG A 62 3.17 -6.01 12.98
CA ARG A 62 3.31 -7.45 13.26
C ARG A 62 2.31 -8.29 12.44
N LEU A 63 2.20 -8.01 11.14
CA LEU A 63 1.27 -8.69 10.25
C LEU A 63 1.52 -10.19 10.21
N LYS A 64 0.44 -10.97 10.33
CA LYS A 64 0.42 -12.44 10.23
C LYS A 64 -0.22 -12.91 8.92
N GLU A 65 -0.14 -14.21 8.65
CA GLU A 65 -0.63 -14.82 7.41
C GLU A 65 -2.13 -14.60 7.15
N PHE A 66 -2.95 -14.65 8.21
CA PHE A 66 -4.40 -14.51 8.11
C PHE A 66 -4.90 -13.09 8.38
N ASP A 67 -4.00 -12.14 8.64
CA ASP A 67 -4.40 -10.73 8.79
C ASP A 67 -4.86 -10.18 7.44
N VAL A 68 -6.01 -9.50 7.45
CA VAL A 68 -6.53 -8.79 6.27
C VAL A 68 -6.15 -7.32 6.38
N VAL A 69 -5.52 -6.81 5.33
CA VAL A 69 -5.11 -5.40 5.24
C VAL A 69 -6.03 -4.66 4.27
N HIS A 70 -6.81 -3.74 4.80
CA HIS A 70 -7.62 -2.81 4.03
C HIS A 70 -6.81 -1.56 3.72
N CYS A 71 -6.68 -1.25 2.43
CA CYS A 71 -5.96 -0.08 1.93
C CYS A 71 -6.93 0.89 1.28
N GLU A 72 -7.09 2.07 1.86
CA GLU A 72 -7.90 3.16 1.32
C GLU A 72 -6.96 4.20 0.67
N MET A 73 -7.13 4.43 -0.63
CA MET A 73 -6.32 5.38 -1.40
C MET A 73 -6.90 6.79 -1.32
N LEU A 74 -6.28 7.66 -0.52
CA LEU A 74 -6.67 9.06 -0.39
C LEU A 74 -6.05 9.88 -1.52
N HIS A 75 -6.89 10.63 -2.24
CA HIS A 75 -6.47 11.35 -3.43
C HIS A 75 -7.14 12.72 -3.58
N ILE A 76 -6.42 13.66 -4.20
CA ILE A 76 -6.96 14.96 -4.63
C ILE A 76 -6.85 15.02 -6.14
N ARG A 77 -7.94 15.33 -6.84
CA ARG A 77 -7.98 15.39 -8.31
C ARG A 77 -7.36 14.14 -8.97
N LYS A 78 -7.70 12.95 -8.45
CA LYS A 78 -7.18 11.63 -8.87
C LYS A 78 -5.68 11.39 -8.62
N LYS A 79 -4.98 12.32 -7.97
CA LYS A 79 -3.59 12.15 -7.55
C LYS A 79 -3.55 11.62 -6.12
N VAL A 80 -3.19 10.35 -5.99
CA VAL A 80 -3.08 9.63 -4.71
C VAL A 80 -1.87 10.17 -3.96
N HIS A 81 -2.11 10.64 -2.73
CA HIS A 81 -1.10 11.24 -1.86
C HIS A 81 -0.89 10.45 -0.56
N SER A 82 -1.91 9.71 -0.12
CA SER A 82 -1.83 8.85 1.05
C SER A 82 -2.54 7.52 0.82
N ILE A 83 -2.10 6.50 1.54
CA ILE A 83 -2.78 5.21 1.68
C ILE A 83 -3.05 5.03 3.17
N LYS A 84 -4.34 5.02 3.55
CA LYS A 84 -4.76 4.68 4.90
C LYS A 84 -4.90 3.17 5.02
N ILE A 85 -4.33 2.63 6.08
CA ILE A 85 -4.18 1.20 6.32
C ILE A 85 -5.01 0.84 7.54
N THR A 86 -5.86 -0.16 7.40
CA THR A 86 -6.61 -0.75 8.50
C THR A 86 -6.41 -2.26 8.48
N ILE A 87 -6.11 -2.84 9.63
CA ILE A 87 -5.75 -4.26 9.74
C ILE A 87 -6.81 -4.98 10.56
N THR A 88 -7.43 -5.98 9.95
CA THR A 88 -8.34 -6.90 10.62
C THR A 88 -7.55 -8.16 10.95
N ARG A 89 -7.48 -8.53 12.24
CA ARG A 89 -6.69 -9.69 12.67
C ARG A 89 -7.35 -11.00 12.25
N GLY A 90 -6.57 -11.86 11.61
CA GLY A 90 -6.98 -13.21 11.29
C GLY A 90 -7.07 -14.09 12.52
N ARG A 91 -7.95 -15.09 12.49
CA ARG A 91 -7.98 -16.16 13.48
C ARG A 91 -6.89 -17.20 13.19
#